data_AF-A0A7X7HTW2-F1
#
_entry.id   AF-A0A7X7HTW2-F1
#
_cell.length_a   1.000
_cell.length_b   1.000
_cell.length_c   1.000
_cell.angle_alpha   90.00
_cell.angle_beta   90.00
_cell.angle_gamma   90.00
#
_symmetry.space_group_name_H-M   'P 1'
#
loop_
_entity.id
_entity.type
_entity.pdbx_description
1 polymer ?
#
loop_
_entity_poly.entity_id
_entity_poly.type
_entity_poly.pdbx_seq_one_letter_code
_entity_poly.pdbx_strand_id
1 'polypeptide(L)'
;MPAQGPDEVEPIDEVVARLDDEVARRLLVSAAERDEDVMRAVLLAAAGESERLAVLKAAVDDGLRTRRHLDYWGSSAWARDAAPVVDALAEEVTTAPSAELVVLLQRAAGHLVKVILRADDSDGMIGDLCRDVLDLHRRSCDAGVADPQKLAKWMVKFAFDDQDFFEIDPVAYADALGVQGLVVYRREVAKRSEPVDAPEHRSETLHDFYGGFPSFAAKYAAERLAIIDRDVDRLVELLGGDLSSPHQFQRVAEAMVELGDADDALRWARRGIDETSGWQVAKLYDLASELLTEADDLGEVVGFRRHHHERMPSASTYAKLQTAAGAVDAWGVEVERARAVLAERDPVGYIDALLADGEADEAWAVAATGDREVQASQWLRLAEAREPTAPGDAMAVYLRLADDVLARADKRAYRDAIRHLRAARRAATAADRTDEFREHLGGIRERNRRRPSFMAMLDKAGLG
;
A
#
# COMPACT_ATOMS: atom_id res chain seq x y z
N MET A 1 -47.19 10.55 -26.37
CA MET A 1 -46.20 11.46 -25.77
C MET A 1 -45.16 10.60 -25.09
N PRO A 2 -43.95 10.43 -25.64
CA PRO A 2 -42.89 9.76 -24.91
C PRO A 2 -42.28 10.73 -23.90
N ALA A 3 -42.07 10.23 -22.69
CA ALA A 3 -41.44 10.92 -21.58
C ALA A 3 -39.97 11.23 -21.91
N GLN A 4 -39.54 12.45 -21.60
CA GLN A 4 -38.16 12.89 -21.66
C GLN A 4 -37.29 12.06 -20.70
N GLY A 5 -36.14 11.60 -21.20
CA GLY A 5 -35.10 10.93 -20.42
C GLY A 5 -34.39 11.90 -19.46
N PRO A 6 -33.46 11.40 -18.63
CA PRO A 6 -32.78 12.21 -17.63
C PRO A 6 -31.98 13.33 -18.31
N ASP A 7 -32.11 14.56 -17.83
CA ASP A 7 -31.30 15.72 -18.25
C ASP A 7 -29.82 15.32 -18.26
N GLU A 8 -29.23 15.15 -19.45
CA GLU A 8 -27.79 15.26 -19.63
C GLU A 8 -27.45 16.72 -19.34
N VAL A 9 -26.90 16.98 -18.16
CA VAL A 9 -26.38 18.30 -17.80
C VAL A 9 -25.25 18.61 -18.77
N GLU A 10 -25.45 19.65 -19.57
CA GLU A 10 -24.46 20.15 -20.53
C GLU A 10 -23.11 20.41 -19.82
N PRO A 11 -21.98 19.94 -20.37
CA PRO A 11 -20.66 20.22 -19.81
C PRO A 11 -20.41 21.72 -19.62
N ILE A 12 -19.85 22.10 -18.47
CA ILE A 12 -19.72 23.50 -18.07
C ILE A 12 -18.81 24.30 -19.01
N ASP A 13 -17.82 23.67 -19.63
CA ASP A 13 -16.91 24.25 -20.60
C ASP A 13 -17.64 24.67 -21.89
N GLU A 14 -18.60 23.88 -22.38
CA GLU A 14 -19.44 24.24 -23.53
C GLU A 14 -20.39 25.40 -23.21
N VAL A 15 -20.84 25.51 -21.97
CA VAL A 15 -21.62 26.66 -21.48
C VAL A 15 -20.75 27.92 -21.43
N VAL A 16 -19.54 27.82 -20.85
CA VAL A 16 -18.60 28.94 -20.73
C VAL A 16 -18.15 29.43 -22.11
N ALA A 17 -17.92 28.54 -23.08
CA ALA A 17 -17.48 28.89 -24.43
C ALA A 17 -18.52 29.73 -25.23
N ARG A 18 -19.78 29.75 -24.80
CA ARG A 18 -20.85 30.55 -25.42
C ARG A 18 -21.04 31.93 -24.79
N LEU A 19 -20.37 32.21 -23.66
CA LEU A 19 -20.44 33.51 -23.02
C LEU A 19 -19.66 34.56 -23.83
N ASP A 20 -20.16 35.80 -23.87
CA ASP A 20 -19.35 36.92 -24.35
C ASP A 20 -18.27 37.30 -23.31
N ASP A 21 -17.19 37.91 -23.79
CA ASP A 21 -16.01 38.25 -22.97
C ASP A 21 -16.34 39.14 -21.76
N GLU A 22 -17.32 40.03 -21.87
CA GLU A 22 -17.68 40.94 -20.78
C GLU A 22 -18.42 40.20 -19.66
N VAL A 23 -19.37 39.34 -20.03
CA VAL A 23 -20.09 38.48 -19.10
C VAL A 23 -19.15 37.47 -18.45
N ALA A 24 -18.30 36.81 -19.23
CA ALA A 24 -17.30 35.87 -18.72
C ALA A 24 -16.35 36.55 -17.70
N ARG A 25 -15.83 37.74 -18.04
CA ARG A 25 -14.98 38.51 -17.13
C ARG A 25 -15.71 38.88 -15.83
N ARG A 26 -16.97 39.34 -15.93
CA ARG A 26 -17.76 39.74 -14.75
C ARG A 26 -18.01 38.55 -13.84
N LEU A 27 -18.35 37.38 -14.40
CA LEU A 27 -18.54 36.15 -13.64
C LEU A 27 -17.23 35.68 -12.99
N LEU A 28 -16.11 35.74 -13.71
CA LEU A 28 -14.79 35.36 -13.19
C LEU A 28 -14.34 36.27 -12.04
N VAL A 29 -14.51 37.59 -12.18
CA VAL A 29 -14.22 38.54 -11.08
C VAL A 29 -15.10 38.22 -9.87
N SER A 30 -16.39 38.00 -10.09
CA SER A 30 -17.32 37.70 -9.00
C SER A 30 -17.04 36.34 -8.33
N ALA A 31 -16.51 35.37 -9.07
CA ALA A 31 -16.05 34.09 -8.53
C ALA A 31 -14.76 34.28 -7.72
N ALA A 32 -13.77 34.97 -8.28
CA ALA A 32 -12.52 35.30 -7.60
C ALA A 32 -12.74 36.08 -6.29
N GLU A 33 -13.68 37.02 -6.26
CA GLU A 33 -14.02 37.76 -5.02
C GLU A 33 -14.63 36.88 -3.92
N ARG A 34 -15.15 35.69 -4.25
CA ARG A 34 -15.80 34.78 -3.30
C ARG A 34 -14.97 33.55 -2.94
N ASP A 35 -13.98 33.22 -3.76
CA ASP A 35 -13.22 31.98 -3.69
C ASP A 35 -11.72 32.28 -3.87
N GLU A 36 -10.94 32.01 -2.83
CA GLU A 36 -9.50 32.30 -2.80
C GLU A 36 -8.71 31.46 -3.81
N ASP A 37 -9.17 30.25 -4.15
CA ASP A 37 -8.53 29.40 -5.15
C ASP A 37 -8.77 29.97 -6.55
N VAL A 38 -10.00 30.41 -6.84
CA VAL A 38 -10.30 31.11 -8.09
C VAL A 38 -9.51 32.42 -8.19
N MET A 39 -9.42 33.20 -7.11
CA MET A 39 -8.60 34.41 -7.07
C MET A 39 -7.14 34.10 -7.39
N ARG A 40 -6.57 33.07 -6.76
CA ARG A 40 -5.18 32.66 -7.00
C ARG A 40 -4.96 32.23 -8.44
N ALA A 41 -5.84 31.40 -9.00
CA ALA A 41 -5.74 30.96 -10.39
C ALA A 41 -5.79 32.13 -11.37
N VAL A 42 -6.67 33.10 -11.14
CA VAL A 42 -6.76 34.34 -11.96
C VAL A 42 -5.48 35.17 -11.84
N LEU A 43 -4.97 35.36 -10.62
CA LEU A 43 -3.73 36.11 -10.39
C LEU A 43 -2.52 35.44 -11.07
N LEU A 44 -2.39 34.11 -10.96
CA LEU A 44 -1.32 33.36 -11.62
C LEU A 44 -1.43 33.44 -13.15
N ALA A 45 -2.63 33.28 -13.70
CA ALA A 45 -2.87 33.36 -15.15
C ALA A 45 -2.57 34.74 -15.74
N ALA A 46 -2.75 35.82 -14.95
CA ALA A 46 -2.50 37.19 -15.39
C ALA A 46 -1.07 37.70 -15.08
N ALA A 47 -0.35 37.04 -14.18
CA ALA A 47 0.94 37.47 -13.66
C ALA A 47 2.10 37.21 -14.63
N GLY A 48 3.07 38.13 -14.65
CA GLY A 48 4.39 37.86 -15.22
C GLY A 48 5.22 36.91 -14.33
N GLU A 49 6.32 36.37 -14.86
CA GLU A 49 7.17 35.37 -14.19
C GLU A 49 7.56 35.75 -12.73
N SER A 50 8.04 36.98 -12.51
CA SER A 50 8.42 37.43 -11.16
C SER A 50 7.23 37.64 -10.22
N GLU A 51 6.04 37.95 -10.76
CA GLU A 51 4.83 38.14 -9.98
C GLU A 51 4.21 36.80 -9.55
N ARG A 52 4.32 35.77 -10.40
CA ARG A 52 3.83 34.41 -10.10
C ARG A 52 4.47 33.85 -8.83
N LEU A 53 5.79 33.96 -8.68
CA LEU A 53 6.47 33.53 -7.45
C LEU A 53 6.02 34.30 -6.21
N ALA A 54 5.68 35.58 -6.33
CA ALA A 54 5.15 36.36 -5.22
C ALA A 54 3.75 35.88 -4.80
N VAL A 55 2.89 35.59 -5.78
CA VAL A 55 1.55 35.02 -5.55
C VAL A 55 1.65 33.64 -4.89
N LEU A 56 2.50 32.74 -5.42
CA LEU A 56 2.72 31.41 -4.87
C LEU A 56 3.28 31.49 -3.45
N LYS A 57 4.22 32.41 -3.19
CA LYS A 57 4.76 32.60 -1.84
C LYS A 57 3.70 33.02 -0.83
N ALA A 58 2.80 33.93 -1.20
CA ALA A 58 1.68 34.31 -0.34
C ALA A 58 0.77 33.10 -0.07
N ALA A 59 0.42 32.35 -1.13
CA ALA A 59 -0.39 31.14 -1.00
C ALA A 59 0.26 30.06 -0.09
N VAL A 60 1.57 29.86 -0.18
CA VAL A 60 2.31 28.95 0.71
C VAL A 60 2.30 29.43 2.16
N ASP A 61 2.47 30.74 2.40
CA ASP A 61 2.54 31.29 3.75
C ASP A 61 1.21 31.35 4.49
N ASP A 62 0.12 31.47 3.73
CA ASP A 62 -1.24 31.59 4.24
C ASP A 62 -1.99 30.25 4.20
N GLY A 63 -1.87 29.50 3.10
CA GLY A 63 -2.60 28.24 2.89
C GLY A 63 -1.94 27.00 3.50
N LEU A 64 -0.61 26.90 3.49
CA LEU A 64 0.09 25.70 3.99
C LEU A 64 0.49 25.79 5.48
N ARG A 65 -0.10 26.73 6.23
CA ARG A 65 0.25 26.95 7.63
C ARG A 65 -0.99 27.13 8.49
N THR A 66 -1.02 26.43 9.62
CA THR A 66 -1.98 26.71 10.68
C THR A 66 -1.31 26.78 12.05
N ARG A 67 -1.89 27.59 12.93
CA ARG A 67 -1.52 27.63 14.37
C ARG A 67 -2.44 26.78 15.24
N ARG A 68 -3.57 26.32 14.68
CA ARG A 68 -4.56 25.53 15.41
C ARG A 68 -4.11 24.07 15.44
N HIS A 69 -4.45 23.38 16.52
CA HIS A 69 -4.43 21.93 16.53
C HIS A 69 -5.57 21.44 15.64
N LEU A 70 -5.29 20.43 14.80
CA LEU A 70 -6.27 19.80 13.94
C LEU A 70 -6.59 18.42 14.51
N ASP A 71 -7.87 18.17 14.80
CA ASP A 71 -8.35 16.82 15.09
C ASP A 71 -8.49 16.01 13.79
N TYR A 72 -8.81 14.72 13.90
CA TYR A 72 -8.92 13.82 12.76
C TYR A 72 -9.72 14.40 11.57
N TRP A 73 -10.88 15.01 11.83
CA TRP A 73 -11.71 15.58 10.76
C TRP A 73 -11.19 16.93 10.27
N GLY A 74 -10.64 17.74 11.18
CA GLY A 74 -10.02 19.01 10.87
C GLY A 74 -8.78 18.84 9.99
N SER A 75 -8.00 17.78 10.18
CA SER A 75 -6.84 17.43 9.36
C SER A 75 -7.24 17.17 7.91
N SER A 76 -8.22 16.29 7.68
CA SER A 76 -8.68 15.98 6.32
C SER A 76 -9.33 17.20 5.64
N ALA A 77 -10.08 18.01 6.37
CA ALA A 77 -10.68 19.23 5.82
C ALA A 77 -9.60 20.24 5.42
N TRP A 78 -8.66 20.51 6.33
CA TRP A 78 -7.55 21.41 6.08
C TRP A 78 -6.67 20.95 4.92
N ALA A 79 -6.38 19.64 4.80
CA ALA A 79 -5.60 19.11 3.70
C ALA A 79 -6.29 19.33 2.34
N ARG A 80 -7.62 19.16 2.26
CA ARG A 80 -8.37 19.47 1.02
C ARG A 80 -8.31 20.94 0.66
N ASP A 81 -8.40 21.84 1.64
CA ASP A 81 -8.29 23.28 1.42
C ASP A 81 -6.85 23.69 1.04
N ALA A 82 -5.84 22.94 1.47
CA ALA A 82 -4.43 23.19 1.17
C ALA A 82 -3.98 22.64 -0.19
N ALA A 83 -4.63 21.59 -0.70
CA ALA A 83 -4.24 20.91 -1.95
C ALA A 83 -4.12 21.85 -3.18
N PRO A 84 -5.03 22.82 -3.41
CA PRO A 84 -4.93 23.74 -4.55
C PRO A 84 -3.66 24.62 -4.54
N VAL A 85 -3.03 24.82 -3.37
CA VAL A 85 -1.75 25.53 -3.29
C VAL A 85 -0.61 24.65 -3.80
N VAL A 86 -0.64 23.34 -3.50
CA VAL A 86 0.34 22.37 -4.00
C VAL A 86 0.17 22.16 -5.50
N ASP A 87 -1.07 22.11 -6.00
CA ASP A 87 -1.35 22.02 -7.45
C ASP A 87 -0.78 23.22 -8.22
N ALA A 88 -0.92 24.44 -7.67
CA ALA A 88 -0.35 25.64 -8.27
C ALA A 88 1.19 25.62 -8.28
N LEU A 89 1.83 25.08 -7.23
CA LEU A 89 3.28 24.86 -7.24
C LEU A 89 3.68 23.82 -8.29
N ALA A 90 2.86 22.79 -8.51
CA ALA A 90 3.12 21.76 -9.52
C ALA A 90 3.10 22.30 -10.95
N GLU A 91 2.16 23.19 -11.26
CA GLU A 91 2.12 23.91 -12.54
C GLU A 91 3.38 24.76 -12.73
N GLU A 92 3.81 25.49 -11.70
CA GLU A 92 5.02 26.32 -11.79
C GLU A 92 6.30 25.50 -12.00
N VAL A 93 6.44 24.37 -11.31
CA VAL A 93 7.59 23.45 -11.49
C VAL A 93 7.66 22.95 -12.94
N THR A 94 6.51 22.73 -13.57
CA THR A 94 6.42 22.24 -14.95
C THR A 94 6.74 23.34 -15.98
N THR A 95 6.36 24.58 -15.69
CA THR A 95 6.38 25.68 -16.67
C THR A 95 7.60 26.59 -16.56
N ALA A 96 8.06 26.86 -15.33
CA ALA A 96 9.11 27.83 -15.05
C ALA A 96 9.96 27.44 -13.81
N PRO A 97 10.71 26.32 -13.86
CA PRO A 97 11.60 25.96 -12.76
C PRO A 97 12.67 27.05 -12.54
N SER A 98 12.89 27.41 -11.27
CA SER A 98 13.85 28.45 -10.87
C SER A 98 14.46 28.16 -9.50
N ALA A 99 15.60 28.79 -9.19
CA ALA A 99 16.25 28.65 -7.90
C ALA A 99 15.36 29.18 -6.75
N GLU A 100 14.60 30.23 -7.01
CA GLU A 100 13.63 30.81 -6.09
C GLU A 100 12.47 29.86 -5.81
N LEU A 101 11.98 29.15 -6.84
CA LEU A 101 10.95 28.13 -6.68
C LEU A 101 11.43 26.95 -5.82
N VAL A 102 12.66 26.48 -6.02
CA VAL A 102 13.28 25.45 -5.16
C VAL A 102 13.24 25.89 -3.69
N VAL A 103 13.64 27.12 -3.38
CA VAL A 103 13.60 27.66 -2.01
C VAL A 103 12.15 27.80 -1.49
N LEU A 104 11.20 28.11 -2.37
CA LEU A 104 9.78 28.17 -2.00
C LEU A 104 9.21 26.78 -1.65
N LEU A 105 9.58 25.74 -2.40
CA LEU A 105 9.18 24.35 -2.11
C LEU A 105 9.76 23.86 -0.78
N GLN A 106 11.02 24.18 -0.49
CA GLN A 106 11.65 23.93 0.81
C GLN A 106 10.88 24.59 1.97
N ARG A 107 10.37 25.81 1.73
CA ARG A 107 9.55 26.54 2.70
C ARG A 107 8.17 25.89 2.88
N ALA A 108 7.52 25.47 1.79
CA ALA A 108 6.25 24.75 1.83
C ALA A 108 6.36 23.46 2.64
N ALA A 109 7.38 22.62 2.37
CA ALA A 109 7.66 21.42 3.15
C ALA A 109 7.85 21.73 4.65
N GLY A 110 8.64 22.77 4.96
CA GLY A 110 8.86 23.21 6.34
C GLY A 110 7.61 23.74 7.05
N HIS A 111 6.60 24.23 6.32
CA HIS A 111 5.30 24.58 6.90
C HIS A 111 4.44 23.35 7.13
N LEU A 112 4.37 22.43 6.16
CA LEU A 112 3.61 21.18 6.26
C LEU A 112 4.10 20.32 7.42
N VAL A 113 5.42 20.17 7.60
CA VAL A 113 6.01 19.50 8.78
C VAL A 113 5.50 20.10 10.09
N LYS A 114 5.41 21.43 10.20
CA LYS A 114 4.92 22.09 11.43
C LYS A 114 3.43 21.87 11.66
N VAL A 115 2.65 21.67 10.60
CA VAL A 115 1.23 21.34 10.70
C VAL A 115 1.06 19.90 11.17
N ILE A 116 1.78 18.94 10.56
CA ILE A 116 1.73 17.51 10.92
C ILE A 116 2.06 17.30 12.40
N LEU A 117 3.09 17.98 12.92
CA LEU A 117 3.47 17.90 14.35
C LEU A 117 2.38 18.40 15.31
N ARG A 118 1.27 18.95 14.80
CA ARG A 118 0.14 19.50 15.56
C ARG A 118 -1.20 19.00 15.05
N ALA A 119 -1.24 17.96 14.23
CA ALA A 119 -2.44 17.42 13.63
C ALA A 119 -2.58 15.93 13.97
N ASP A 120 -3.82 15.47 14.13
CA ASP A 120 -4.15 14.05 14.03
C ASP A 120 -4.30 13.72 12.54
N ASP A 121 -3.18 13.39 11.89
CA ASP A 121 -3.10 13.04 10.47
C ASP A 121 -3.10 11.51 10.28
N SER A 122 -3.90 10.78 11.08
CA SER A 122 -3.94 9.32 11.04
C SER A 122 -4.45 8.76 9.70
N ASP A 123 -5.18 9.56 8.90
CA ASP A 123 -5.55 9.23 7.53
C ASP A 123 -4.48 9.59 6.49
N GLY A 124 -3.44 10.34 6.89
CA GLY A 124 -2.22 10.61 6.14
C GLY A 124 -2.31 11.72 5.10
N MET A 125 -3.42 12.46 5.02
CA MET A 125 -3.66 13.42 3.94
C MET A 125 -2.68 14.61 3.96
N ILE A 126 -2.29 15.10 5.14
CA ILE A 126 -1.30 16.18 5.24
C ILE A 126 0.10 15.64 4.91
N GLY A 127 0.38 14.41 5.35
CA GLY A 127 1.57 13.66 4.96
C GLY A 127 1.71 13.53 3.44
N ASP A 128 0.62 13.24 2.74
CA ASP A 128 0.59 13.14 1.27
C ASP A 128 0.94 14.46 0.59
N LEU A 129 0.36 15.58 1.04
CA LEU A 129 0.74 16.90 0.51
C LEU A 129 2.22 17.21 0.70
N CYS A 130 2.81 16.81 1.83
CA CYS A 130 4.24 17.01 2.06
C CYS A 130 5.08 16.14 1.12
N ARG A 131 4.68 14.88 0.89
CA ARG A 131 5.33 14.00 -0.09
C ARG A 131 5.26 14.59 -1.50
N ASP A 132 4.11 15.15 -1.89
CA ASP A 132 3.94 15.81 -3.18
C ASP A 132 4.86 17.03 -3.32
N VAL A 133 4.95 17.88 -2.30
CA VAL A 133 5.86 19.03 -2.28
C VAL A 133 7.33 18.59 -2.35
N LEU A 134 7.71 17.50 -1.70
CA LEU A 134 9.08 16.96 -1.75
C LEU A 134 9.42 16.36 -3.13
N ASP A 135 8.47 15.68 -3.78
CA ASP A 135 8.63 15.24 -5.16
C ASP A 135 8.75 16.43 -6.13
N LEU A 136 7.93 17.46 -5.96
CA LEU A 136 8.03 18.71 -6.70
C LEU A 136 9.40 19.39 -6.50
N HIS A 137 9.90 19.41 -5.27
CA HIS A 137 11.22 19.92 -4.95
C HIS A 137 12.32 19.14 -5.68
N ARG A 138 12.23 17.80 -5.72
CA ARG A 138 13.14 16.95 -6.48
C ARG A 138 13.11 17.28 -7.97
N ARG A 139 11.93 17.26 -8.59
CA ARG A 139 11.76 17.57 -10.02
C ARG A 139 12.27 18.96 -10.39
N SER A 140 12.06 19.95 -9.53
CA SER A 140 12.59 21.30 -9.73
C SER A 140 14.12 21.32 -9.64
N CYS A 141 14.73 20.56 -8.72
CA CYS A 141 16.19 20.41 -8.65
C CYS A 141 16.77 19.72 -9.88
N ASP A 142 16.09 18.72 -10.44
CA ASP A 142 16.50 17.98 -11.65
C ASP A 142 16.58 18.90 -12.89
N ALA A 143 15.89 20.04 -12.89
CA ALA A 143 16.03 21.06 -13.92
C ALA A 143 17.37 21.82 -13.89
N GLY A 144 18.26 21.51 -12.95
CA GLY A 144 19.61 22.11 -12.85
C GLY A 144 19.63 23.54 -12.30
N VAL A 145 18.52 24.00 -11.72
CA VAL A 145 18.38 25.38 -11.19
C VAL A 145 18.79 25.52 -9.72
N ALA A 146 18.97 24.41 -9.01
CA ALA A 146 19.33 24.43 -7.59
C ALA A 146 20.80 24.82 -7.37
N ASP A 147 21.08 25.59 -6.31
CA ASP A 147 22.44 25.76 -5.78
C ASP A 147 22.84 24.48 -5.03
N PRO A 148 23.85 23.71 -5.50
CA PRO A 148 24.10 22.38 -4.96
C PRO A 148 24.55 22.40 -3.50
N GLN A 149 25.25 23.44 -3.06
CA GLN A 149 25.75 23.56 -1.69
C GLN A 149 24.64 23.96 -0.72
N LYS A 150 23.72 24.83 -1.16
CA LYS A 150 22.53 25.19 -0.36
C LYS A 150 21.56 24.01 -0.27
N LEU A 151 21.35 23.29 -1.36
CA LEU A 151 20.54 22.07 -1.39
C LEU A 151 21.05 21.05 -0.37
N ALA A 152 22.36 20.72 -0.43
CA ALA A 152 22.98 19.80 0.52
C ALA A 152 22.74 20.20 2.00
N LYS A 153 22.93 21.47 2.33
CA LYS A 153 22.70 21.98 3.70
C LYS A 153 21.23 21.90 4.11
N TRP A 154 20.31 22.20 3.19
CA TRP A 154 18.88 22.10 3.46
C TRP A 154 18.48 20.65 3.71
N MET A 155 18.91 19.70 2.87
CA MET A 155 18.59 18.27 3.02
C MET A 155 19.04 17.74 4.39
N VAL A 156 20.29 18.01 4.78
CA VAL A 156 20.80 17.55 6.08
C VAL A 156 20.06 18.22 7.23
N LYS A 157 19.80 19.53 7.16
CA LYS A 157 19.01 20.21 8.20
C LYS A 157 17.59 19.61 8.31
N PHE A 158 16.93 19.40 7.17
CA PHE A 158 15.56 18.91 7.13
C PHE A 158 15.46 17.51 7.76
N ALA A 159 16.41 16.62 7.47
CA ALA A 159 16.42 15.24 7.97
C ALA A 159 16.95 15.07 9.41
N PHE A 160 17.82 15.98 9.89
CA PHE A 160 18.44 15.84 11.22
C PHE A 160 17.83 16.78 12.28
N ASP A 161 17.40 17.98 11.88
CA ASP A 161 17.06 19.04 12.80
C ASP A 161 15.55 19.35 12.80
N ASP A 162 14.89 19.26 11.64
CA ASP A 162 13.50 19.71 11.49
C ASP A 162 12.46 18.58 11.69
N GLN A 163 12.75 17.34 11.28
CA GLN A 163 11.81 16.19 11.34
C GLN A 163 12.52 14.82 11.19
N ASP A 164 11.83 13.72 11.53
CA ASP A 164 12.34 12.33 11.49
C ASP A 164 11.43 11.29 10.78
N PHE A 165 10.42 11.73 10.02
CA PHE A 165 9.41 10.86 9.39
C PHE A 165 9.31 10.94 7.86
N PHE A 166 9.91 11.95 7.23
CA PHE A 166 10.09 12.06 5.78
C PHE A 166 11.54 11.82 5.41
N GLU A 167 11.74 10.94 4.44
CA GLU A 167 13.05 10.63 3.89
C GLU A 167 13.37 11.57 2.73
N ILE A 168 14.55 12.19 2.78
CA ILE A 168 15.12 12.96 1.66
C ILE A 168 16.36 12.24 1.18
N ASP A 169 16.18 11.40 0.17
CA ASP A 169 17.20 10.49 -0.32
C ASP A 169 18.26 11.22 -1.16
N PRO A 170 19.54 11.32 -0.74
CA PRO A 170 20.58 11.95 -1.53
C PRO A 170 20.90 11.24 -2.84
N VAL A 171 20.56 9.95 -3.02
CA VAL A 171 20.72 9.27 -4.32
C VAL A 171 19.79 9.90 -5.36
N ALA A 172 18.52 10.15 -4.99
CA ALA A 172 17.54 10.80 -5.86
C ALA A 172 17.89 12.26 -6.23
N TYR A 173 18.80 12.90 -5.49
CA TYR A 173 19.31 14.25 -5.77
C TYR A 173 20.76 14.25 -6.27
N ALA A 174 21.35 13.10 -6.59
CA ALA A 174 22.77 12.98 -6.90
C ALA A 174 23.21 13.91 -8.05
N ASP A 175 22.40 14.01 -9.11
CA ASP A 175 22.66 14.88 -10.26
C ASP A 175 22.60 16.38 -9.87
N ALA A 176 21.57 16.79 -9.12
CA ALA A 176 21.40 18.16 -8.66
C ALA A 176 22.46 18.58 -7.63
N LEU A 177 22.93 17.64 -6.79
CA LEU A 177 24.02 17.86 -5.84
C LEU A 177 25.37 17.95 -6.57
N GLY A 178 25.60 17.08 -7.55
CA GLY A 178 26.89 16.90 -8.19
C GLY A 178 28.05 16.75 -7.19
N VAL A 179 29.28 16.95 -7.66
CA VAL A 179 30.46 16.81 -6.80
C VAL A 179 30.49 17.84 -5.66
N GLN A 180 30.14 19.10 -5.95
CA GLN A 180 30.23 20.17 -4.94
C GLN A 180 29.19 20.03 -3.83
N GLY A 181 27.94 19.70 -4.18
CA GLY A 181 26.88 19.46 -3.21
C GLY A 181 27.19 18.24 -2.36
N LEU A 182 27.66 17.13 -2.96
CA LEU A 182 28.02 15.92 -2.21
C LEU A 182 29.18 16.14 -1.22
N VAL A 183 30.18 16.96 -1.56
CA VAL A 183 31.23 17.35 -0.59
C VAL A 183 30.64 18.09 0.61
N VAL A 184 29.69 19.00 0.37
CA VAL A 184 29.01 19.72 1.44
C VAL A 184 28.10 18.80 2.25
N TYR A 185 27.35 17.91 1.59
CA TYR A 185 26.45 16.94 2.21
C TYR A 185 27.23 16.05 3.19
N ARG A 186 28.32 15.41 2.74
CA ARG A 186 29.19 14.59 3.59
C ARG A 186 29.70 15.36 4.81
N ARG A 187 30.15 16.60 4.61
CA ARG A 187 30.63 17.45 5.73
C ARG A 187 29.52 17.75 6.73
N GLU A 188 28.31 18.08 6.28
CA GLU A 188 27.19 18.41 7.16
C GLU A 188 26.63 17.17 7.89
N VAL A 189 26.62 16.00 7.24
CA VAL A 189 26.30 14.71 7.86
C VAL A 189 27.35 14.38 8.93
N ALA A 190 28.64 14.49 8.62
CA ALA A 190 29.72 14.19 9.56
C ALA A 190 29.60 15.03 10.84
N LYS A 191 29.37 16.35 10.72
CA LYS A 191 29.17 17.26 11.87
C LYS A 191 28.03 16.83 12.80
N ARG A 192 26.96 16.23 12.26
CA ARG A 192 25.78 15.78 13.03
C ARG A 192 25.85 14.30 13.41
N SER A 193 26.84 13.59 12.90
CA SER A 193 27.12 12.19 13.20
C SER A 193 28.26 12.03 14.21
N GLU A 194 28.97 13.11 14.54
CA GLU A 194 29.92 13.12 15.66
C GLU A 194 29.21 12.71 16.95
N PRO A 195 29.84 11.88 17.81
CA PRO A 195 29.29 11.53 19.11
C PRO A 195 29.09 12.81 19.92
N VAL A 196 27.84 13.23 20.09
CA VAL A 196 27.51 14.21 21.12
C VAL A 196 27.61 13.47 22.44
N ASP A 197 28.29 14.04 23.44
CA ASP A 197 28.25 13.53 24.82
C ASP A 197 26.78 13.35 25.22
N ALA A 198 26.29 12.12 25.11
CA ALA A 198 24.90 11.82 25.39
C ALA A 198 24.71 12.05 26.89
N PRO A 199 23.64 12.75 27.32
CA PRO A 199 23.28 12.76 28.73
C PRO A 199 23.25 11.31 29.22
N GLU A 200 23.75 11.04 30.43
CA GLU A 200 23.90 9.72 31.06
C GLU A 200 22.62 8.84 31.09
N HIS A 201 21.49 9.36 30.57
CA HIS A 201 20.18 8.72 30.47
C HIS A 201 19.65 8.58 29.02
N ARG A 202 20.32 9.15 28.00
CA ARG A 202 20.14 8.78 26.58
C ARG A 202 20.94 7.50 26.34
N SER A 203 20.39 6.45 26.92
CA SER A 203 20.82 5.05 27.01
C SER A 203 21.58 4.49 25.81
N GLU A 204 22.61 3.69 26.09
CA GLU A 204 23.29 2.75 25.17
C GLU A 204 22.31 2.03 24.23
N THR A 205 21.09 1.74 24.70
CA THR A 205 20.04 1.05 23.93
C THR A 205 19.63 1.76 22.63
N LEU A 206 19.64 3.09 22.57
CA LEU A 206 19.21 3.80 21.35
C LEU A 206 20.33 3.84 20.29
N HIS A 207 21.58 3.88 20.74
CA HIS A 207 22.76 3.76 19.87
C HIS A 207 22.84 2.37 19.25
N ASP A 208 22.59 1.33 20.05
CA ASP A 208 22.49 -0.05 19.57
C ASP A 208 21.30 -0.23 18.61
N PHE A 209 20.16 0.43 18.86
CA PHE A 209 18.99 0.38 17.99
C PHE A 209 19.29 0.90 16.57
N TYR A 210 20.12 1.93 16.45
CA TYR A 210 20.57 2.46 15.16
C TYR A 210 21.87 1.83 14.65
N GLY A 211 22.36 0.74 15.26
CA GLY A 211 23.54 0.03 14.79
C GLY A 211 24.83 0.84 14.91
N GLY A 212 25.00 1.56 16.02
CA GLY A 212 26.19 2.37 16.27
C GLY A 212 26.14 3.80 15.72
N PHE A 213 24.98 4.24 15.25
CA PHE A 213 24.76 5.62 14.79
C PHE A 213 24.08 6.49 15.86
N PRO A 214 24.32 7.80 15.88
CA PRO A 214 23.69 8.70 16.86
C PRO A 214 22.20 8.98 16.57
N SER A 215 21.72 8.70 15.35
CA SER A 215 20.32 8.87 14.96
C SER A 215 19.99 8.00 13.73
N PHE A 216 18.68 7.84 13.45
CA PHE A 216 18.20 7.24 12.21
C PHE A 216 18.72 7.98 10.98
N ALA A 217 18.66 9.32 10.98
CA ALA A 217 19.13 10.15 9.87
C ALA A 217 20.62 9.95 9.56
N ALA A 218 21.46 9.75 10.59
CA ALA A 218 22.88 9.45 10.42
C ALA A 218 23.10 8.07 9.78
N LYS A 219 22.39 7.04 10.27
CA LYS A 219 22.43 5.70 9.69
C LYS A 219 22.00 5.72 8.23
N TYR A 220 20.83 6.31 7.96
CA TYR A 220 20.28 6.43 6.61
C TYR A 220 21.26 7.15 5.69
N ALA A 221 21.78 8.32 6.07
CA ALA A 221 22.74 9.06 5.26
C ALA A 221 24.01 8.24 4.96
N ALA A 222 24.51 7.43 5.89
CA ALA A 222 25.66 6.56 5.66
C ALA A 222 25.34 5.44 4.66
N GLU A 223 24.16 4.81 4.76
CA GLU A 223 23.69 3.79 3.80
C GLU A 223 23.58 4.40 2.40
N ARG A 224 22.93 5.56 2.26
CA ARG A 224 22.75 6.23 0.95
C ARG A 224 24.07 6.74 0.35
N LEU A 225 25.00 7.20 1.17
CA LEU A 225 26.35 7.57 0.70
C LEU A 225 27.12 6.35 0.15
N ALA A 226 26.97 5.18 0.78
CA ALA A 226 27.59 3.96 0.26
C ALA A 226 27.00 3.53 -1.09
N ILE A 227 25.70 3.78 -1.34
CA ILE A 227 25.09 3.61 -2.67
C ILE A 227 25.72 4.59 -3.69
N ILE A 228 25.79 5.89 -3.34
CA ILE A 228 26.38 6.92 -4.22
C ILE A 228 27.82 6.57 -4.58
N ASP A 229 28.59 6.08 -3.61
CA ASP A 229 30.00 5.70 -3.78
C ASP A 229 30.17 4.30 -4.40
N ARG A 230 29.06 3.58 -4.64
CA ARG A 230 29.02 2.18 -5.10
C ARG A 230 29.91 1.25 -4.25
N ASP A 231 29.96 1.51 -2.95
CA ASP A 231 30.78 0.77 -1.98
C ASP A 231 30.00 -0.43 -1.43
N VAL A 232 30.13 -1.56 -2.15
CA VAL A 232 29.44 -2.82 -1.82
C VAL A 232 29.84 -3.36 -0.46
N ASP A 233 31.14 -3.31 -0.12
CA ASP A 233 31.64 -3.82 1.15
C ASP A 233 31.02 -3.02 2.32
N ARG A 234 30.96 -1.70 2.19
CA ARG A 234 30.31 -0.83 3.19
C ARG A 234 28.80 -1.07 3.28
N LEU A 235 28.11 -1.31 2.15
CA LEU A 235 26.68 -1.64 2.16
C LEU A 235 26.42 -2.96 2.88
N VAL A 236 27.23 -3.98 2.64
CA VAL A 236 27.12 -5.27 3.35
C VAL A 236 27.35 -5.07 4.85
N GLU A 237 28.34 -4.26 5.24
CA GLU A 237 28.59 -3.94 6.65
C GLU A 237 27.39 -3.23 7.30
N LEU A 238 26.84 -2.20 6.65
CA LEU A 238 25.76 -1.36 7.18
C LEU A 238 24.38 -2.06 7.20
N LEU A 239 24.05 -2.76 6.11
CA LEU A 239 22.74 -3.34 5.88
C LEU A 239 22.67 -4.80 6.29
N GLY A 240 23.76 -5.53 6.05
CA GLY A 240 23.86 -6.97 6.28
C GLY A 240 24.16 -7.32 7.74
N GLY A 241 24.88 -6.48 8.48
CA GLY A 241 25.26 -6.77 9.86
C GLY A 241 25.98 -8.12 9.98
N ASP A 242 25.45 -9.03 10.81
CA ASP A 242 25.96 -10.40 10.96
C ASP A 242 25.36 -11.40 9.96
N LEU A 243 24.49 -10.94 9.05
CA LEU A 243 23.79 -11.76 8.05
C LEU A 243 23.08 -12.98 8.66
N SER A 244 22.47 -12.81 9.83
CA SER A 244 21.77 -13.89 10.56
C SER A 244 20.28 -14.01 10.23
N SER A 245 19.71 -13.04 9.52
CA SER A 245 18.27 -12.96 9.25
C SER A 245 17.92 -12.75 7.77
N PRO A 246 16.77 -13.26 7.29
CA PRO A 246 16.33 -13.04 5.90
C PRO A 246 16.23 -11.56 5.53
N HIS A 247 15.84 -10.71 6.48
CA HIS A 247 15.71 -9.27 6.29
C HIS A 247 17.05 -8.59 5.97
N GLN A 248 18.16 -9.00 6.61
CA GLN A 248 19.49 -8.46 6.31
C GLN A 248 19.93 -8.80 4.88
N PHE A 249 19.74 -10.05 4.45
CA PHE A 249 20.01 -10.46 3.07
C PHE A 249 19.15 -9.68 2.07
N GLN A 250 17.87 -9.46 2.39
CA GLN A 250 16.96 -8.70 1.54
C GLN A 250 17.47 -7.27 1.35
N ARG A 251 17.84 -6.56 2.43
CA ARG A 251 18.34 -5.18 2.33
C ARG A 251 19.62 -5.08 1.50
N VAL A 252 20.53 -6.05 1.63
CA VAL A 252 21.75 -6.08 0.81
C VAL A 252 21.41 -6.35 -0.66
N ALA A 253 20.51 -7.30 -0.94
CA ALA A 253 20.09 -7.60 -2.31
C ALA A 253 19.39 -6.39 -2.97
N GLU A 254 18.48 -5.71 -2.27
CA GLU A 254 17.80 -4.49 -2.73
C GLU A 254 18.81 -3.37 -3.04
N ALA A 255 19.85 -3.21 -2.21
CA ALA A 255 20.93 -2.27 -2.48
C ALA A 255 21.70 -2.61 -3.77
N MET A 256 21.91 -3.89 -4.09
CA MET A 256 22.53 -4.30 -5.36
C MET A 256 21.63 -4.02 -6.56
N VAL A 257 20.31 -4.23 -6.43
CA VAL A 257 19.34 -3.84 -7.47
C VAL A 257 19.45 -2.36 -7.76
N GLU A 258 19.52 -1.53 -6.73
CA GLU A 258 19.63 -0.09 -6.87
C GLU A 258 20.94 0.35 -7.55
N LEU A 259 22.03 -0.37 -7.31
CA LEU A 259 23.31 -0.16 -8.00
C LEU A 259 23.29 -0.61 -9.48
N GLY A 260 22.21 -1.24 -9.92
CA GLY A 260 22.05 -1.84 -11.24
C GLY A 260 22.82 -3.16 -11.40
N ASP A 261 23.16 -3.83 -10.29
CA ASP A 261 23.87 -5.12 -10.28
C ASP A 261 22.91 -6.26 -9.93
N ALA A 262 22.08 -6.62 -10.91
CA ALA A 262 21.06 -7.66 -10.77
C ALA A 262 21.67 -9.05 -10.46
N ASP A 263 22.86 -9.33 -10.97
CA ASP A 263 23.56 -10.59 -10.71
C ASP A 263 23.96 -10.70 -9.24
N ASP A 264 24.54 -9.64 -8.66
CA ASP A 264 24.87 -9.59 -7.23
C ASP A 264 23.61 -9.65 -6.37
N ALA A 265 22.55 -8.93 -6.75
CA ALA A 265 21.27 -8.98 -6.05
C ALA A 265 20.71 -10.41 -5.98
N LEU A 266 20.72 -11.12 -7.12
CA LEU A 266 20.27 -12.50 -7.19
C LEU A 266 21.14 -13.45 -6.35
N ARG A 267 22.47 -13.24 -6.33
CA ARG A 267 23.38 -14.02 -5.47
C ARG A 267 23.08 -13.81 -3.99
N TRP A 268 22.85 -12.58 -3.55
CA TRP A 268 22.49 -12.29 -2.16
C TRP A 268 21.14 -12.87 -1.76
N ALA A 269 20.13 -12.79 -2.64
CA ALA A 269 18.82 -13.38 -2.40
C ALA A 269 18.91 -14.92 -2.24
N ARG A 270 19.64 -15.60 -3.12
CA ARG A 270 19.87 -17.06 -3.02
C ARG A 270 20.59 -17.44 -1.75
N ARG A 271 21.68 -16.72 -1.44
CA ARG A 271 22.45 -16.95 -0.22
C ARG A 271 21.58 -16.82 1.03
N GLY A 272 20.71 -15.80 1.08
CA GLY A 272 19.77 -15.63 2.19
C GLY A 272 18.76 -16.77 2.30
N ILE A 273 18.25 -17.29 1.18
CA ILE A 273 17.34 -18.45 1.17
C ILE A 273 18.03 -19.70 1.73
N ASP A 274 19.29 -19.92 1.36
CA ASP A 274 20.06 -21.10 1.78
C ASP A 274 20.52 -21.00 3.25
N GLU A 275 20.90 -19.81 3.71
CA GLU A 275 21.51 -19.60 5.04
C GLU A 275 20.49 -19.28 6.15
N THR A 276 19.25 -18.92 5.80
CA THR A 276 18.25 -18.48 6.79
C THR A 276 16.96 -19.29 6.75
N SER A 277 16.09 -19.12 7.75
CA SER A 277 14.80 -19.83 7.84
C SER A 277 13.69 -18.92 8.38
N GLY A 278 12.46 -19.42 8.39
CA GLY A 278 11.28 -18.68 8.83
C GLY A 278 10.49 -18.04 7.69
N TRP A 279 9.34 -17.45 8.04
CA TRP A 279 8.35 -16.98 7.06
C TRP A 279 8.85 -15.81 6.19
N GLN A 280 9.82 -15.03 6.67
CA GLN A 280 10.37 -13.88 5.95
C GLN A 280 11.22 -14.27 4.73
N VAL A 281 11.69 -15.54 4.65
CA VAL A 281 12.42 -16.06 3.48
C VAL A 281 11.59 -15.95 2.20
N ALA A 282 10.25 -15.96 2.30
CA ALA A 282 9.36 -15.76 1.16
C ALA A 282 9.65 -14.46 0.38
N LYS A 283 10.10 -13.39 1.05
CA LYS A 283 10.45 -12.13 0.40
C LYS A 283 11.69 -12.25 -0.49
N LEU A 284 12.68 -13.04 -0.07
CA LEU A 284 13.85 -13.34 -0.89
C LEU A 284 13.48 -14.17 -2.12
N TYR A 285 12.50 -15.08 -1.97
CA TYR A 285 11.96 -15.81 -3.12
C TYR A 285 11.27 -14.90 -4.13
N ASP A 286 10.53 -13.91 -3.65
CA ASP A 286 9.86 -12.94 -4.51
C ASP A 286 10.88 -12.08 -5.26
N LEU A 287 11.84 -11.47 -4.55
CA LEU A 287 12.91 -10.66 -5.14
C LEU A 287 13.71 -11.43 -6.20
N ALA A 288 14.20 -12.63 -5.90
CA ALA A 288 14.95 -13.42 -6.86
C ALA A 288 14.12 -13.85 -8.08
N SER A 289 12.81 -14.10 -7.91
CA SER A 289 11.94 -14.44 -9.04
C SER A 289 11.68 -13.24 -9.94
N GLU A 290 11.56 -12.04 -9.36
CA GLU A 290 11.43 -10.78 -10.11
C GLU A 290 12.70 -10.52 -10.93
N LEU A 291 13.89 -10.63 -10.32
CA LEU A 291 15.17 -10.46 -11.02
C LEU A 291 15.35 -11.45 -12.18
N LEU A 292 14.99 -12.73 -11.97
CA LEU A 292 15.04 -13.74 -13.04
C LEU A 292 14.03 -13.47 -14.16
N THR A 293 12.85 -12.93 -13.83
CA THR A 293 11.83 -12.55 -14.82
C THR A 293 12.32 -11.36 -15.67
N GLU A 294 12.93 -10.36 -15.04
CA GLU A 294 13.53 -9.20 -15.75
C GLU A 294 14.68 -9.63 -16.67
N ALA A 295 15.41 -10.69 -16.29
CA ALA A 295 16.45 -11.31 -17.11
C ALA A 295 15.91 -12.26 -18.21
N ASP A 296 14.59 -12.42 -18.33
CA ASP A 296 13.90 -13.36 -19.25
C ASP A 296 14.29 -14.84 -19.04
N ASP A 297 14.80 -15.21 -17.85
CA ASP A 297 15.08 -16.61 -17.50
C ASP A 297 13.87 -17.27 -16.81
N LEU A 298 12.77 -17.35 -17.57
CA LEU A 298 11.50 -17.91 -17.08
C LEU A 298 11.62 -19.39 -16.67
N GLY A 299 12.57 -20.13 -17.27
CA GLY A 299 12.85 -21.51 -16.91
C GLY A 299 13.40 -21.63 -15.48
N GLU A 300 14.33 -20.75 -15.12
CA GLU A 300 14.85 -20.72 -13.76
C GLU A 300 13.80 -20.21 -12.75
N VAL A 301 12.93 -19.27 -13.14
CA VAL A 301 11.79 -18.83 -12.29
C VAL A 301 10.92 -20.04 -11.89
N VAL A 302 10.59 -20.95 -12.81
CA VAL A 302 9.82 -22.17 -12.48
C VAL A 302 10.56 -23.02 -11.44
N GLY A 303 11.85 -23.26 -11.65
CA GLY A 303 12.68 -24.00 -10.69
C GLY A 303 12.69 -23.36 -9.31
N PHE A 304 12.76 -22.03 -9.26
CA PHE A 304 12.79 -21.26 -8.02
C PHE A 304 11.44 -21.27 -7.29
N ARG A 305 10.33 -21.09 -8.02
CA ARG A 305 8.99 -21.20 -7.45
C ARG A 305 8.65 -22.61 -7.00
N ARG A 306 9.18 -23.64 -7.68
CA ARG A 306 9.08 -25.03 -7.24
C ARG A 306 9.78 -25.22 -5.90
N HIS A 307 11.03 -24.77 -5.79
CA HIS A 307 11.78 -24.82 -4.53
C HIS A 307 11.06 -24.06 -3.40
N HIS A 308 10.49 -22.88 -3.70
CA HIS A 308 9.70 -22.13 -2.72
C HIS A 308 8.49 -22.93 -2.23
N HIS A 309 7.73 -23.51 -3.14
CA HIS A 309 6.55 -24.31 -2.82
C HIS A 309 6.89 -25.56 -2.01
N GLU A 310 7.97 -26.26 -2.37
CA GLU A 310 8.45 -27.43 -1.63
C GLU A 310 8.91 -27.08 -0.22
N ARG A 311 9.62 -25.95 -0.07
CA ARG A 311 10.11 -25.52 1.24
C ARG A 311 8.99 -25.01 2.14
N MET A 312 8.09 -24.20 1.56
CA MET A 312 7.01 -23.49 2.25
C MET A 312 5.66 -23.76 1.55
N PRO A 313 5.08 -24.96 1.72
CA PRO A 313 3.84 -25.33 1.06
C PRO A 313 2.69 -24.44 1.53
N SER A 314 2.00 -23.83 0.58
CA SER A 314 0.75 -23.11 0.79
C SER A 314 0.00 -22.96 -0.54
N ALA A 315 -1.29 -22.66 -0.48
CA ALA A 315 -2.05 -22.28 -1.67
C ALA A 315 -1.42 -21.08 -2.40
N SER A 316 -0.78 -20.15 -1.67
CA SER A 316 -0.08 -19.00 -2.27
C SER A 316 1.17 -19.41 -3.05
N THR A 317 2.02 -20.29 -2.49
CA THR A 317 3.23 -20.75 -3.19
C THR A 317 2.89 -21.68 -4.35
N TYR A 318 1.79 -22.43 -4.26
CA TYR A 318 1.21 -23.18 -5.38
C TYR A 318 0.80 -22.26 -6.52
N ALA A 319 0.01 -21.22 -6.24
CA ALA A 319 -0.41 -20.25 -7.26
C ALA A 319 0.78 -19.53 -7.91
N LYS A 320 1.81 -19.17 -7.13
CA LYS A 320 3.06 -18.59 -7.67
C LYS A 320 3.78 -19.55 -8.63
N LEU A 321 3.85 -20.84 -8.29
CA LEU A 321 4.41 -21.88 -9.17
C LEU A 321 3.55 -22.08 -10.41
N GLN A 322 2.22 -22.14 -10.27
CA GLN A 322 1.28 -22.27 -11.37
C GLN A 322 1.42 -21.12 -12.37
N THR A 323 1.49 -19.88 -11.90
CA THR A 323 1.74 -18.70 -12.76
C THR A 323 3.06 -18.80 -13.51
N ALA A 324 4.16 -19.13 -12.80
CA ALA A 324 5.48 -19.26 -13.43
C ALA A 324 5.53 -20.38 -14.47
N ALA A 325 5.00 -21.56 -14.14
CA ALA A 325 4.98 -22.71 -15.04
C ALA A 325 4.02 -22.50 -16.21
N GLY A 326 2.90 -21.80 -16.00
CA GLY A 326 1.95 -21.43 -17.05
C GLY A 326 2.57 -20.49 -18.09
N ALA A 327 3.46 -19.57 -17.68
CA ALA A 327 4.15 -18.67 -18.60
C ALA A 327 5.04 -19.38 -19.63
N VAL A 328 5.46 -20.62 -19.35
CA VAL A 328 6.29 -21.45 -20.24
C VAL A 328 5.61 -22.76 -20.66
N ASP A 329 4.29 -22.86 -20.49
CA ASP A 329 3.49 -24.05 -20.80
C ASP A 329 3.99 -25.35 -20.13
N ALA A 330 4.55 -25.23 -18.93
CA ALA A 330 5.11 -26.33 -18.14
C ALA A 330 4.19 -26.76 -16.98
N TRP A 331 3.03 -26.13 -16.78
CA TRP A 331 2.17 -26.43 -15.64
C TRP A 331 1.75 -27.90 -15.57
N GLY A 332 1.49 -28.53 -16.72
CA GLY A 332 1.08 -29.93 -16.79
C GLY A 332 2.06 -30.92 -16.18
N VAL A 333 3.36 -30.60 -16.13
CA VAL A 333 4.37 -31.47 -15.48
C VAL A 333 4.59 -31.16 -14.00
N GLU A 334 4.13 -29.99 -13.52
CA GLU A 334 4.30 -29.55 -12.13
C GLU A 334 3.10 -29.89 -11.24
N VAL A 335 1.89 -29.88 -11.80
CA VAL A 335 0.63 -29.92 -11.04
C VAL A 335 0.54 -31.07 -10.05
N GLU A 336 0.81 -32.30 -10.49
CA GLU A 336 0.72 -33.50 -9.64
C GLU A 336 1.72 -33.44 -8.47
N ARG A 337 2.95 -32.98 -8.75
CA ARG A 337 3.98 -32.82 -7.72
C ARG A 337 3.59 -31.74 -6.72
N ALA A 338 3.17 -30.57 -7.20
CA ALA A 338 2.77 -29.46 -6.34
C ALA A 338 1.56 -29.82 -5.45
N ARG A 339 0.56 -30.50 -6.03
CA ARG A 339 -0.58 -31.04 -5.29
C ARG A 339 -0.17 -32.05 -4.22
N ALA A 340 0.75 -32.97 -4.54
CA ALA A 340 1.24 -33.94 -3.58
C ALA A 340 1.93 -33.28 -2.38
N VAL A 341 2.73 -32.23 -2.61
CA VAL A 341 3.37 -31.46 -1.52
C VAL A 341 2.31 -30.83 -0.60
N LEU A 342 1.27 -30.21 -1.16
CA LEU A 342 0.17 -29.66 -0.36
C LEU A 342 -0.58 -30.75 0.39
N ALA A 343 -0.99 -31.83 -0.28
CA ALA A 343 -1.75 -32.91 0.34
C ALA A 343 -1.04 -33.51 1.57
N GLU A 344 0.28 -33.59 1.53
CA GLU A 344 1.12 -34.07 2.62
C GLU A 344 1.33 -33.02 3.73
N ARG A 345 1.69 -31.79 3.36
CA ARG A 345 2.27 -30.80 4.30
C ARG A 345 1.40 -29.58 4.58
N ASP A 346 0.48 -29.23 3.69
CA ASP A 346 -0.55 -28.21 3.91
C ASP A 346 -1.91 -28.62 3.30
N PRO A 347 -2.64 -29.53 3.96
CA PRO A 347 -3.91 -30.06 3.46
C PRO A 347 -5.01 -29.01 3.31
N VAL A 348 -4.95 -27.94 4.13
CA VAL A 348 -5.86 -26.80 4.01
C VAL A 348 -5.56 -26.05 2.72
N GLY A 349 -4.28 -25.77 2.45
CA GLY A 349 -3.83 -25.22 1.18
C GLY A 349 -4.14 -26.12 -0.01
N TYR A 350 -4.13 -27.45 0.17
CA TYR A 350 -4.52 -28.40 -0.88
C TYR A 350 -5.97 -28.22 -1.32
N ILE A 351 -6.90 -28.14 -0.37
CA ILE A 351 -8.31 -27.87 -0.64
C ILE A 351 -8.47 -26.52 -1.36
N ASP A 352 -7.75 -25.50 -0.90
CA ASP A 352 -7.79 -24.17 -1.53
C ASP A 352 -7.25 -24.17 -2.96
N ALA A 353 -6.19 -24.94 -3.24
CA ALA A 353 -5.63 -25.13 -4.57
C ALA A 353 -6.61 -25.86 -5.50
N LEU A 354 -7.23 -26.96 -5.05
CA LEU A 354 -8.25 -27.68 -5.82
C LEU A 354 -9.45 -26.80 -6.16
N LEU A 355 -9.91 -25.99 -5.20
CA LEU A 355 -10.99 -25.02 -5.44
C LEU A 355 -10.60 -23.95 -6.47
N ALA A 356 -9.36 -23.47 -6.43
CA ALA A 356 -8.85 -22.50 -7.40
C ALA A 356 -8.75 -23.09 -8.81
N ASP A 357 -8.40 -24.37 -8.92
CA ASP A 357 -8.32 -25.11 -10.18
C ASP A 357 -9.70 -25.58 -10.70
N GLY A 358 -10.78 -25.33 -9.96
CA GLY A 358 -12.15 -25.73 -10.33
C GLY A 358 -12.50 -27.19 -10.00
N GLU A 359 -11.64 -27.90 -9.28
CA GLU A 359 -11.81 -29.31 -8.88
C GLU A 359 -12.64 -29.43 -7.60
N ALA A 360 -13.86 -28.88 -7.63
CA ALA A 360 -14.74 -28.78 -6.46
C ALA A 360 -15.11 -30.16 -5.86
N ASP A 361 -15.25 -31.18 -6.70
CA ASP A 361 -15.63 -32.53 -6.30
C ASP A 361 -14.49 -33.22 -5.53
N GLU A 362 -13.25 -33.07 -5.98
CA GLU A 362 -12.07 -33.58 -5.29
C GLU A 362 -11.83 -32.81 -3.99
N ALA A 363 -11.93 -31.47 -4.02
CA ALA A 363 -11.81 -30.63 -2.83
C ALA A 363 -12.81 -31.05 -1.74
N TRP A 364 -14.05 -31.34 -2.15
CA TRP A 364 -15.09 -31.86 -1.27
C TRP A 364 -14.73 -33.23 -0.70
N ALA A 365 -14.29 -34.17 -1.53
CA ALA A 365 -13.91 -35.52 -1.08
C ALA A 365 -12.80 -35.46 -0.03
N VAL A 366 -11.77 -34.64 -0.26
CA VAL A 366 -10.67 -34.42 0.69
C VAL A 366 -11.19 -33.88 2.02
N ALA A 367 -12.05 -32.84 1.98
CA ALA A 367 -12.61 -32.24 3.20
C ALA A 367 -13.55 -33.19 3.97
N ALA A 368 -14.30 -34.03 3.26
CA ALA A 368 -15.31 -34.93 3.83
C ALA A 368 -14.74 -36.18 4.52
N THR A 369 -13.47 -36.53 4.27
CA THR A 369 -12.82 -37.68 4.93
C THR A 369 -12.78 -37.59 6.46
N GLY A 370 -12.94 -36.39 7.03
CA GLY A 370 -13.14 -36.19 8.47
C GLY A 370 -11.87 -36.26 9.33
N ASP A 371 -10.73 -36.51 8.71
CA ASP A 371 -9.44 -36.61 9.41
C ASP A 371 -8.88 -35.25 9.86
N ARG A 372 -9.51 -34.13 9.48
CA ARG A 372 -8.91 -32.79 9.60
C ARG A 372 -9.91 -31.69 9.98
N GLU A 373 -9.43 -30.69 10.70
CA GLU A 373 -10.20 -29.51 11.10
C GLU A 373 -10.25 -28.49 9.95
N VAL A 374 -11.39 -28.44 9.26
CA VAL A 374 -11.68 -27.47 8.19
C VAL A 374 -12.48 -26.30 8.77
N GLN A 375 -11.98 -25.08 8.57
CA GLN A 375 -12.61 -23.88 9.13
C GLN A 375 -13.95 -23.54 8.46
N ALA A 376 -14.82 -22.84 9.17
CA ALA A 376 -16.14 -22.43 8.69
C ALA A 376 -16.10 -21.64 7.38
N SER A 377 -15.13 -20.73 7.22
CA SER A 377 -14.93 -19.95 5.98
C SER A 377 -14.56 -20.83 4.78
N GLN A 378 -13.78 -21.89 5.01
CA GLN A 378 -13.39 -22.83 3.95
C GLN A 378 -14.54 -23.77 3.59
N TRP A 379 -15.30 -24.25 4.58
CA TRP A 379 -16.56 -24.97 4.34
C TRP A 379 -17.56 -24.16 3.53
N LEU A 380 -17.63 -22.84 3.75
CA LEU A 380 -18.49 -21.97 2.96
C LEU A 380 -18.08 -21.98 1.48
N ARG A 381 -16.78 -21.78 1.18
CA ARG A 381 -16.25 -21.81 -0.19
C ARG A 381 -16.48 -23.18 -0.87
N LEU A 382 -16.27 -24.27 -0.13
CA LEU A 382 -16.57 -25.64 -0.59
C LEU A 382 -18.05 -25.82 -0.94
N ALA A 383 -18.96 -25.35 -0.09
CA ALA A 383 -20.40 -25.45 -0.33
C ALA A 383 -20.82 -24.63 -1.56
N GLU A 384 -20.29 -23.41 -1.71
CA GLU A 384 -20.56 -22.55 -2.87
C GLU A 384 -20.07 -23.19 -4.18
N ALA A 385 -18.87 -23.77 -4.19
CA ALA A 385 -18.32 -24.46 -5.36
C ALA A 385 -19.05 -25.77 -5.68
N ARG A 386 -19.56 -26.47 -4.65
CA ARG A 386 -20.27 -27.75 -4.78
C ARG A 386 -21.76 -27.61 -5.10
N GLU A 387 -22.37 -26.47 -4.78
CA GLU A 387 -23.83 -26.23 -4.97
C GLU A 387 -24.34 -26.54 -6.39
N PRO A 388 -23.62 -26.22 -7.49
CA PRO A 388 -24.10 -26.53 -8.84
C PRO A 388 -24.18 -28.03 -9.15
N THR A 389 -23.29 -28.85 -8.58
CA THR A 389 -23.18 -30.29 -8.89
C THR A 389 -23.85 -31.17 -7.84
N ALA A 390 -23.84 -30.76 -6.57
CA ALA A 390 -24.50 -31.46 -5.46
C ALA A 390 -25.15 -30.46 -4.49
N PRO A 391 -26.29 -29.87 -4.84
CA PRO A 391 -26.95 -28.86 -4.00
C PRO A 391 -27.37 -29.39 -2.63
N GLY A 392 -27.65 -30.69 -2.49
CA GLY A 392 -27.97 -31.31 -1.20
C GLY A 392 -26.79 -31.28 -0.20
N ASP A 393 -25.57 -31.47 -0.69
CA ASP A 393 -24.34 -31.43 0.10
C ASP A 393 -24.07 -29.99 0.58
N ALA A 394 -24.17 -29.03 -0.33
CA ALA A 394 -24.03 -27.60 -0.02
C ALA A 394 -25.07 -27.13 1.01
N MET A 395 -26.33 -27.57 0.86
CA MET A 395 -27.41 -27.29 1.82
C MET A 395 -27.03 -27.70 3.24
N ALA A 396 -26.53 -28.92 3.43
CA ALA A 396 -26.16 -29.43 4.76
C ALA A 396 -25.07 -28.56 5.42
N VAL A 397 -24.09 -28.12 4.65
CA VAL A 397 -23.02 -27.23 5.14
C VAL A 397 -23.58 -25.86 5.50
N TYR A 398 -24.41 -25.26 4.66
CA TYR A 398 -25.03 -23.96 4.98
C TYR A 398 -25.88 -24.02 6.25
N LEU A 399 -26.62 -25.12 6.48
CA LEU A 399 -27.39 -25.31 7.72
C LEU A 399 -26.48 -25.41 8.95
N ARG A 400 -25.39 -26.18 8.86
CA ARG A 400 -24.38 -26.28 9.93
C ARG A 400 -23.74 -24.92 10.24
N LEU A 401 -23.32 -24.18 9.21
CA LEU A 401 -22.75 -22.85 9.36
C LEU A 401 -23.73 -21.88 10.03
N ALA A 402 -25.04 -21.97 9.70
CA ALA A 402 -26.07 -21.19 10.35
C ALA A 402 -26.19 -21.51 11.84
N ASP A 403 -26.16 -22.79 12.24
CA ASP A 403 -26.18 -23.19 13.65
C ASP A 403 -24.93 -22.71 14.40
N ASP A 404 -23.74 -22.85 13.80
CA ASP A 404 -22.47 -22.47 14.41
C ASP A 404 -22.41 -20.97 14.73
N VAL A 405 -22.79 -20.11 13.77
CA VAL A 405 -22.79 -18.66 14.01
C VAL A 405 -23.84 -18.26 15.06
N LEU A 406 -24.95 -19.00 15.16
CA LEU A 406 -26.00 -18.77 16.16
C LEU A 406 -25.63 -19.17 17.59
N ALA A 407 -24.49 -19.86 17.80
CA ALA A 407 -23.91 -20.04 19.12
C ALA A 407 -23.63 -18.70 19.81
N ARG A 408 -23.29 -17.66 19.02
CA ARG A 408 -23.13 -16.28 19.51
C ARG A 408 -24.46 -15.52 19.44
N ALA A 409 -24.78 -14.77 20.49
CA ALA A 409 -26.06 -14.08 20.64
C ALA A 409 -25.95 -12.57 20.31
N ASP A 410 -25.47 -12.23 19.12
CA ASP A 410 -25.30 -10.82 18.68
C ASP A 410 -25.92 -10.53 17.30
N LYS A 411 -26.08 -9.24 16.97
CA LYS A 411 -26.73 -8.79 15.73
C LYS A 411 -25.93 -9.10 14.46
N ARG A 412 -24.61 -9.32 14.54
CA ARG A 412 -23.78 -9.70 13.39
C ARG A 412 -23.99 -11.19 13.09
N ALA A 413 -23.91 -12.04 14.11
CA ALA A 413 -24.20 -13.46 14.02
C ALA A 413 -25.57 -13.74 13.38
N TYR A 414 -26.61 -12.98 13.75
CA TYR A 414 -27.95 -13.12 13.16
C TYR A 414 -27.97 -12.80 11.65
N ARG A 415 -27.25 -11.76 11.21
CA ARG A 415 -27.16 -11.41 9.78
C ARG A 415 -26.45 -12.51 8.99
N ASP A 416 -25.38 -13.06 9.55
CA ASP A 416 -24.62 -14.14 8.92
C ASP A 416 -25.46 -15.43 8.86
N ALA A 417 -26.17 -15.78 9.94
CA ALA A 417 -27.10 -16.92 9.97
C ALA A 417 -28.17 -16.83 8.88
N ILE A 418 -28.77 -15.64 8.69
CA ILE A 418 -29.79 -15.43 7.65
C ILE A 418 -29.21 -15.60 6.25
N ARG A 419 -27.96 -15.16 6.03
CA ARG A 419 -27.27 -15.37 4.75
C ARG A 419 -27.13 -16.86 4.46
N HIS A 420 -26.64 -17.64 5.42
CA HIS A 420 -26.50 -19.09 5.28
C HIS A 420 -27.85 -19.79 5.10
N LEU A 421 -28.89 -19.43 5.87
CA LEU A 421 -30.22 -20.03 5.72
C LEU A 421 -30.87 -19.72 4.36
N ARG A 422 -30.63 -18.54 3.78
CA ARG A 422 -31.08 -18.24 2.41
C ARG A 422 -30.35 -19.09 1.38
N ALA A 423 -29.05 -19.31 1.55
CA ALA A 423 -28.28 -20.21 0.70
C ALA A 423 -28.78 -21.65 0.82
N ALA A 424 -28.97 -22.14 2.05
CA ALA A 424 -29.56 -23.45 2.33
C ALA A 424 -30.93 -23.61 1.68
N ARG A 425 -31.81 -22.61 1.73
CA ARG A 425 -33.13 -22.66 1.06
C ARG A 425 -33.01 -22.84 -0.45
N ARG A 426 -32.12 -22.07 -1.11
CA ARG A 426 -31.90 -22.18 -2.56
C ARG A 426 -31.40 -23.57 -2.92
N ALA A 427 -30.38 -24.04 -2.22
CA ALA A 427 -29.80 -25.37 -2.40
C ALA A 427 -30.82 -26.49 -2.13
N ALA A 428 -31.66 -26.35 -1.11
CA ALA A 428 -32.76 -27.27 -0.81
C ALA A 428 -33.79 -27.35 -1.94
N THR A 429 -34.14 -26.21 -2.55
CA THR A 429 -35.03 -26.19 -3.72
C THR A 429 -34.39 -26.86 -4.93
N ALA A 430 -33.12 -26.59 -5.20
CA ALA A 430 -32.38 -27.22 -6.30
C ALA A 430 -32.22 -28.74 -6.11
N ALA A 431 -32.13 -29.22 -4.86
CA ALA A 431 -32.00 -30.63 -4.51
C ALA A 431 -33.34 -31.37 -4.32
N ASP A 432 -34.48 -30.69 -4.44
CA ASP A 432 -35.82 -31.22 -4.05
C ASP A 432 -35.92 -31.73 -2.60
N ARG A 433 -35.19 -31.07 -1.68
CA ARG A 433 -35.11 -31.39 -0.23
C ARG A 433 -35.68 -30.28 0.65
N THR A 434 -36.69 -29.57 0.14
CA THR A 434 -37.26 -28.41 0.85
C THR A 434 -37.90 -28.79 2.19
N ASP A 435 -38.41 -30.02 2.33
CA ASP A 435 -39.00 -30.49 3.58
C ASP A 435 -37.95 -30.59 4.70
N GLU A 436 -36.76 -31.13 4.41
CA GLU A 436 -35.65 -31.18 5.37
C GLU A 436 -35.18 -29.80 5.80
N PHE A 437 -35.10 -28.86 4.85
CA PHE A 437 -34.79 -27.47 5.16
C PHE A 437 -35.83 -26.85 6.11
N ARG A 438 -37.13 -27.08 5.88
CA ARG A 438 -38.20 -26.56 6.74
C ARG A 438 -38.14 -27.17 8.14
N GLU A 439 -37.87 -28.46 8.25
CA GLU A 439 -37.71 -29.14 9.54
C GLU A 439 -36.55 -28.53 10.34
N HIS A 440 -35.38 -28.37 9.71
CA HIS A 440 -34.20 -27.78 10.37
C HIS A 440 -34.44 -26.32 10.77
N LEU A 441 -35.05 -25.52 9.89
CA LEU A 441 -35.42 -24.13 10.17
C LEU A 441 -36.41 -24.05 11.35
N GLY A 442 -37.38 -24.96 11.43
CA GLY A 442 -38.29 -25.09 12.56
C GLY A 442 -37.55 -25.35 13.87
N GLY A 443 -36.55 -26.23 13.85
CA GLY A 443 -35.67 -26.49 14.99
C GLY A 443 -34.87 -25.25 15.42
N ILE A 444 -34.31 -24.50 14.46
CA ILE A 444 -33.61 -23.23 14.73
C ILE A 444 -34.55 -22.21 15.38
N ARG A 445 -35.79 -22.07 14.88
CA ARG A 445 -36.80 -21.16 15.44
C ARG A 445 -37.16 -21.52 16.87
N GLU A 446 -37.37 -22.81 17.17
CA GLU A 446 -37.71 -23.25 18.54
C GLU A 446 -36.55 -23.00 19.51
N ARG A 447 -35.32 -23.39 19.15
CA ARG A 447 -34.12 -23.14 19.99
C ARG A 447 -33.89 -21.66 20.27
N ASN A 448 -34.25 -20.79 19.32
CA ASN A 448 -34.02 -19.35 19.40
C ASN A 448 -35.29 -18.53 19.72
N ARG A 449 -36.40 -19.15 20.15
CA ARG A 449 -37.69 -18.46 20.41
C ARG A 449 -37.62 -17.30 21.40
N ARG A 450 -36.63 -17.32 22.30
CA ARG A 450 -36.36 -16.25 23.29
C ARG A 450 -35.51 -15.10 22.75
N ARG A 451 -35.20 -15.08 21.45
CA ARG A 451 -34.40 -14.05 20.76
C ARG A 451 -35.29 -13.29 19.77
N PRO A 452 -36.15 -12.35 20.21
CA PRO A 452 -37.18 -11.72 19.37
C PRO A 452 -36.61 -10.92 18.20
N SER A 453 -35.42 -10.33 18.36
CA SER A 453 -34.73 -9.63 17.28
C SER A 453 -34.29 -10.55 16.15
N PHE A 454 -33.86 -11.78 16.46
CA PHE A 454 -33.54 -12.79 15.46
C PHE A 454 -34.79 -13.30 14.74
N MET A 455 -35.87 -13.59 15.48
CA MET A 455 -37.15 -14.02 14.92
C MET A 455 -37.71 -12.97 13.93
N ALA A 456 -37.70 -11.69 14.31
CA ALA A 456 -38.12 -10.61 13.43
C ALA A 456 -37.28 -10.52 12.14
N MET A 457 -35.98 -10.83 12.22
CA MET A 457 -35.12 -10.86 11.03
C MET A 457 -35.35 -12.09 10.14
N LEU A 458 -35.68 -13.25 10.70
CA LEU A 458 -36.11 -14.43 9.93
C LEU A 458 -37.40 -14.15 9.16
N ASP A 459 -38.41 -13.60 9.84
CA ASP A 459 -39.70 -13.30 9.23
C ASP A 459 -39.55 -12.26 8.10
N LYS A 460 -38.77 -11.19 8.34
CA LYS A 460 -38.41 -10.20 7.31
C LYS A 460 -37.66 -10.81 6.12
N ALA A 461 -36.89 -11.88 6.35
CA ALA A 461 -36.13 -12.56 5.31
C ALA A 461 -36.96 -13.55 4.48
N GLY A 462 -38.26 -13.72 4.77
CA GLY A 462 -39.11 -14.74 4.15
C GLY A 462 -38.73 -16.16 4.59
N LEU A 463 -38.17 -16.28 5.81
CA LEU A 463 -37.83 -17.52 6.50
C LEU A 463 -38.75 -17.70 7.73
N GLY A 464 -40.00 -17.23 7.59
CA GLY A 464 -41.04 -17.18 8.62
C GLY A 464 -41.76 -18.50 8.84
#